data_AF-A0A7C3PNE3-F1
#
_entry.id   AF-A0A7C3PNE3-F1
#
_cell.length_a   1.000
_cell.length_b   1.000
_cell.length_c   1.000
_cell.angle_alpha   90.00
_cell.angle_beta   90.00
_cell.angle_gamma   90.00
#
_symmetry.space_group_name_H-M   'P 1'
#
loop_
_entity.id
_entity.type
_entity.pdbx_description
1 polymer ?
#
loop_
_entity_poly.entity_id
_entity_poly.type
_entity_poly.pdbx_seq_one_letter_code
_entity_poly.pdbx_strand_id
1 'polypeptide(L)'
;MSRLINPESVGKNRTRLSKAIVLAVRELAKQKEVTDEAKDLAAFIALALRTIADGIDESVAAWEKRDYWVKADRFRMEWMWSGQYADKMKVAIFTNDWGTIAMLMPQIAQKFSKVVVSDNHRLGKPWVGAFERMKTEGLL
;
A
#
# COMPACT_ATOMS: atom_id res chain seq x y z
N MET A 1 -16.31 7.92 -17.60
CA MET A 1 -17.32 6.98 -17.07
C MET A 1 -17.32 7.08 -15.56
N SER A 2 -18.39 7.57 -14.96
CA SER A 2 -18.50 7.74 -13.50
C SER A 2 -18.47 6.36 -12.84
N ARG A 3 -17.41 6.07 -12.09
CA ARG A 3 -17.30 4.81 -11.36
C ARG A 3 -18.28 4.92 -10.19
N LEU A 4 -19.33 4.08 -10.19
CA LEU A 4 -20.17 3.87 -9.01
C LEU A 4 -19.26 3.35 -7.89
N ILE A 5 -18.79 4.27 -7.04
CA ILE A 5 -17.85 3.97 -5.96
C ILE A 5 -18.67 3.67 -4.70
N ASN A 6 -18.69 2.40 -4.30
CA ASN A 6 -19.31 1.94 -3.07
C ASN A 6 -18.28 2.06 -1.92
N PRO A 7 -18.49 2.89 -0.88
CA PRO A 7 -17.57 3.00 0.25
C PRO A 7 -17.26 1.66 0.95
N GLU A 8 -18.19 0.71 0.95
CA GLU A 8 -17.93 -0.65 1.45
C GLU A 8 -16.84 -1.36 0.64
N SER A 9 -16.80 -1.12 -0.69
CA SER A 9 -15.80 -1.69 -1.57
C SER A 9 -14.41 -1.11 -1.30
N VAL A 10 -14.33 0.16 -0.89
CA VAL A 10 -13.06 0.83 -0.54
C VAL A 10 -12.49 0.28 0.76
N GLY A 11 -13.33 0.13 1.80
CA GLY A 11 -12.94 -0.50 3.06
C GLY A 11 -12.47 -1.95 2.89
N LYS A 12 -13.25 -2.76 2.15
CA LYS A 12 -12.89 -4.15 1.80
C LYS A 12 -11.58 -4.21 1.01
N ASN A 13 -11.39 -3.28 0.06
CA ASN A 13 -10.17 -3.20 -0.74
C ASN A 13 -8.95 -2.86 0.15
N ARG A 14 -9.07 -1.88 1.05
CA ARG A 14 -8.00 -1.54 2.01
C ARG A 14 -7.62 -2.75 2.86
N THR A 15 -8.58 -3.47 3.44
CA THR A 15 -8.31 -4.68 4.23
C THR A 15 -7.58 -5.75 3.42
N ARG A 16 -7.99 -5.99 2.18
CA ARG A 16 -7.32 -6.93 1.28
C ARG A 16 -5.89 -6.49 0.96
N LEU A 17 -5.71 -5.22 0.60
CA LEU A 17 -4.39 -4.65 0.30
C LEU A 17 -3.46 -4.67 1.52
N SER A 18 -3.97 -4.39 2.72
CA SER A 18 -3.16 -4.48 3.94
C SER A 18 -2.59 -5.89 4.14
N LYS A 19 -3.39 -6.94 3.92
CA LYS A 19 -2.90 -8.32 3.99
C LYS A 19 -1.88 -8.64 2.91
N ALA A 20 -2.12 -8.17 1.68
CA ALA A 20 -1.19 -8.35 0.57
C ALA A 20 0.14 -7.61 0.80
N ILE A 21 0.12 -6.42 1.38
CA ILE A 21 1.33 -5.66 1.76
C ILE A 21 2.11 -6.42 2.84
N VAL A 22 1.44 -6.92 3.89
CA VAL A 22 2.12 -7.73 4.93
C VAL A 22 2.80 -8.95 4.31
N LEU A 23 2.15 -9.63 3.38
CA LEU A 23 2.76 -10.74 2.65
C LEU A 23 3.98 -10.28 1.85
N ALA A 24 3.84 -9.22 1.04
CA ALA A 24 4.92 -8.71 0.21
C ALA A 24 6.13 -8.24 1.04
N VAL A 25 5.90 -7.61 2.20
CA VAL A 25 6.97 -7.23 3.13
C VAL A 25 7.72 -8.46 3.64
N ARG A 26 7.00 -9.53 4.01
CA ARG A 26 7.62 -10.79 4.45
C ARG A 26 8.43 -11.45 3.34
N GLU A 27 7.92 -11.45 2.11
CA GLU A 27 8.63 -12.02 0.96
C GLU A 27 9.86 -11.18 0.57
N LEU A 28 9.76 -9.85 0.61
CA LEU A 28 10.89 -8.96 0.33
C LEU A 28 12.00 -9.12 1.38
N ALA A 29 11.64 -9.29 2.65
CA ALA A 29 12.61 -9.54 3.72
C ALA A 29 13.38 -10.87 3.56
N LYS A 30 12.87 -11.82 2.76
CA LYS A 30 13.56 -13.08 2.44
C LYS A 30 14.54 -12.94 1.27
N GLN A 31 14.44 -11.87 0.47
CA GLN A 31 15.34 -11.64 -0.66
C GLN A 31 16.72 -11.26 -0.16
N LYS A 32 17.75 -11.97 -0.63
CA LYS A 32 19.17 -11.71 -0.27
C LYS A 32 19.84 -10.70 -1.19
N GLU A 33 19.28 -10.52 -2.38
CA GLU A 33 19.81 -9.68 -3.45
C GLU A 33 18.67 -8.94 -4.12
N VAL A 34 19.02 -7.88 -4.85
CA VAL A 34 18.08 -7.12 -5.66
C VAL A 34 17.76 -7.90 -6.94
N THR A 35 16.77 -8.78 -6.86
CA THR A 35 16.22 -9.53 -7.98
C THR A 35 15.08 -8.77 -8.66
N ASP A 36 14.63 -9.24 -9.81
CA ASP A 36 13.42 -8.69 -10.43
C ASP A 36 12.16 -8.93 -9.57
N GLU A 37 12.11 -10.05 -8.85
CA GLU A 37 11.04 -10.28 -7.86
C GLU A 37 11.14 -9.28 -6.70
N ALA A 38 12.35 -8.91 -6.25
CA ALA A 38 12.52 -7.88 -5.23
C ALA A 38 12.01 -6.50 -5.69
N LYS A 39 12.26 -6.13 -6.96
CA LYS A 39 11.71 -4.90 -7.57
C LYS A 39 10.20 -4.94 -7.64
N ASP A 40 9.63 -6.06 -8.07
CA ASP A 40 8.18 -6.27 -8.13
C ASP A 40 7.55 -6.17 -6.74
N LEU A 41 8.15 -6.79 -5.72
CA LEU A 41 7.70 -6.71 -4.33
C LEU A 41 7.71 -5.27 -3.81
N ALA A 42 8.81 -4.54 -4.00
CA ALA A 42 8.93 -3.15 -3.58
C ALA A 42 7.91 -2.24 -4.30
N ALA A 43 7.78 -2.40 -5.62
CA ALA A 43 6.83 -1.67 -6.45
C ALA A 43 5.38 -1.96 -6.03
N PHE A 44 5.06 -3.23 -5.77
CA PHE A 44 3.75 -3.61 -5.29
C PHE A 44 3.40 -2.95 -3.96
N ILE A 45 4.32 -2.93 -3.00
CA ILE A 45 4.12 -2.25 -1.71
C ILE A 45 3.83 -0.77 -1.93
N ALA A 46 4.62 -0.09 -2.78
CA ALA A 46 4.41 1.32 -3.10
C ALA A 46 3.03 1.57 -3.73
N LEU A 47 2.66 0.82 -4.77
CA LEU A 47 1.38 0.95 -5.46
C LEU A 47 0.18 0.64 -4.56
N ALA A 48 0.29 -0.39 -3.72
CA ALA A 48 -0.75 -0.77 -2.78
C ALA A 48 -0.95 0.29 -1.69
N LEU A 49 0.14 0.85 -1.15
CA LEU A 49 0.08 1.98 -0.21
C LEU A 49 -0.54 3.21 -0.86
N ARG A 50 -0.17 3.53 -2.11
CA ARG A 50 -0.75 4.64 -2.86
C ARG A 50 -2.25 4.45 -3.07
N THR A 51 -2.67 3.25 -3.48
CA THR A 51 -4.08 2.90 -3.67
C THR A 51 -4.88 3.03 -2.37
N ILE A 52 -4.28 2.69 -1.22
CA ILE A 52 -4.92 2.90 0.08
C ILE A 52 -5.08 4.39 0.36
N ALA A 53 -4.02 5.18 0.16
CA ALA A 53 -4.01 6.62 0.41
C ALA A 53 -5.08 7.35 -0.42
N ASP A 54 -5.16 7.05 -1.72
CA ASP A 54 -6.12 7.66 -2.64
C ASP A 54 -7.59 7.31 -2.26
N GLY A 55 -7.82 6.18 -1.58
CA GLY A 55 -9.13 5.75 -1.10
C GLY A 55 -9.55 6.28 0.28
N ILE A 56 -8.71 7.08 0.95
CA ILE A 56 -9.01 7.58 2.31
C ILE A 56 -10.15 8.60 2.29
N ASP A 57 -10.13 9.56 1.37
CA ASP A 57 -11.20 10.57 1.30
C ASP A 57 -12.56 9.96 0.96
N GLU A 58 -12.58 8.96 0.07
CA GLU A 58 -13.79 8.19 -0.21
C GLU A 58 -14.30 7.42 1.01
N SER A 59 -13.39 6.91 1.85
CA SER A 59 -13.75 6.16 3.07
C SER A 59 -14.45 7.03 4.10
N VAL A 60 -14.14 8.33 4.16
CA VAL A 60 -14.67 9.24 5.19
C VAL A 60 -15.85 10.09 4.71
N ALA A 61 -16.10 10.17 3.41
CA ALA A 61 -17.20 10.95 2.83
C ALA A 61 -18.58 10.61 3.45
N ALA A 62 -18.83 9.36 3.83
CA ALA A 62 -20.08 8.95 4.48
C ALA A 62 -20.22 9.47 5.93
N TRP A 63 -19.10 9.71 6.63
CA TRP A 63 -19.08 10.31 7.97
C TRP A 63 -19.29 11.82 7.89
N GLU A 64 -18.68 12.47 6.91
CA GLU A 64 -18.86 13.91 6.66
C GLU A 64 -20.30 14.26 6.31
N LYS A 65 -20.97 13.44 5.47
CA LYS A 65 -22.41 13.57 5.19
C LYS A 65 -23.32 13.43 6.42
N ARG A 66 -22.79 12.95 7.54
CA ARG A 66 -23.48 12.78 8.83
C ARG A 66 -22.92 13.70 9.90
N ASP A 67 -22.19 14.74 9.50
CA ASP A 67 -21.53 15.72 10.37
C ASP A 67 -20.48 15.16 11.35
N TYR A 68 -19.93 13.98 11.07
CA TYR A 68 -18.87 13.35 11.87
C TYR A 68 -17.46 13.77 11.41
N TRP A 69 -17.22 15.08 11.31
CA TRP A 69 -15.98 15.68 10.81
C TRP A 69 -14.74 15.28 11.62
N VAL A 70 -14.82 15.34 12.96
CA VAL A 70 -13.70 14.94 13.85
C VAL A 70 -13.30 13.48 13.64
N LYS A 71 -14.27 12.59 13.37
CA LYS A 71 -14.02 11.18 13.10
C LYS A 71 -13.34 10.99 11.74
N ALA A 72 -13.80 11.72 10.72
CA ALA A 72 -13.18 11.74 9.39
C ALA A 72 -11.72 12.19 9.46
N ASP A 73 -11.44 13.30 10.12
CA ASP A 73 -10.08 13.85 10.20
C ASP A 73 -9.14 12.97 11.00
N ARG A 74 -9.61 12.38 12.10
CA ARG A 74 -8.82 11.40 12.85
C ARG A 74 -8.42 10.22 11.96
N PHE A 75 -9.32 9.75 11.10
CA PHE A 75 -9.04 8.65 10.19
C PHE A 75 -8.09 9.04 9.07
N ARG A 76 -8.21 10.27 8.52
CA ARG A 76 -7.22 10.82 7.58
C ARG A 76 -5.82 10.85 8.19
N MET A 77 -5.70 11.38 9.40
CA MET A 77 -4.42 11.46 10.12
C MET A 77 -3.84 10.08 10.42
N GLU A 78 -4.68 9.10 10.77
CA GLU A 78 -4.26 7.71 10.99
C GLU A 78 -3.64 7.08 9.73
N TRP A 79 -4.10 7.46 8.53
CA TRP A 79 -3.65 6.90 7.26
C TRP A 79 -2.72 7.80 6.45
N MET A 80 -2.46 9.03 6.87
CA MET A 80 -1.61 10.00 6.15
C MET A 80 -0.23 9.43 5.79
N TRP A 81 0.33 8.57 6.65
CA TRP A 81 1.61 7.91 6.42
C TRP A 81 1.62 7.02 5.16
N SER A 82 0.48 6.48 4.72
CA SER A 82 0.41 5.53 3.60
C SER A 82 0.84 6.20 2.29
N GLY A 83 0.34 7.41 2.00
CA GLY A 83 0.77 8.20 0.85
C GLY A 83 2.23 8.62 0.96
N GLN A 84 2.65 9.11 2.13
CA GLN A 84 4.04 9.53 2.37
C GLN A 84 5.04 8.39 2.14
N TYR A 85 4.73 7.18 2.60
CA TYR A 85 5.60 6.02 2.40
C TYR A 85 5.52 5.47 0.97
N ALA A 86 4.35 5.55 0.31
CA ALA A 86 4.23 5.20 -1.11
C ALA A 86 5.14 6.07 -1.98
N ASP A 87 5.12 7.39 -1.77
CA ASP A 87 5.92 8.33 -2.55
C ASP A 87 7.42 8.15 -2.29
N LYS A 88 7.82 7.95 -1.02
CA LYS A 88 9.22 7.65 -0.66
C LYS A 88 9.71 6.33 -1.26
N MET A 89 8.90 5.28 -1.20
CA MET A 89 9.21 4.00 -1.84
C MET A 89 9.35 4.18 -3.36
N LYS A 90 8.44 4.95 -3.98
CA LYS A 90 8.50 5.22 -5.42
C LYS A 90 9.81 5.88 -5.82
N VAL A 91 10.20 6.96 -5.14
CA VAL A 91 11.47 7.64 -5.40
C VAL A 91 12.63 6.65 -5.24
N ALA A 92 12.70 5.94 -4.11
CA ALA A 92 13.79 5.02 -3.82
C ALA A 92 13.92 3.90 -4.86
N ILE A 93 12.81 3.36 -5.35
CA ILE A 93 12.80 2.33 -6.42
C ILE A 93 13.39 2.89 -7.72
N PHE A 94 12.97 4.09 -8.15
CA PHE A 94 13.44 4.68 -9.40
C PHE A 94 14.88 5.20 -9.33
N THR A 95 15.35 5.58 -8.15
CA THR A 95 16.75 5.99 -7.93
C THR A 95 17.65 4.81 -7.54
N ASN A 96 17.13 3.59 -7.53
CA ASN A 96 17.84 2.38 -7.10
C ASN A 96 18.43 2.48 -5.67
N ASP A 97 17.78 3.24 -4.79
CA ASP A 97 18.16 3.43 -3.38
C ASP A 97 17.55 2.34 -2.49
N TRP A 98 18.18 1.16 -2.53
CA TRP A 98 17.77 0.01 -1.71
C TRP A 98 18.02 0.22 -0.22
N GLY A 99 18.90 1.14 0.16
CA GLY A 99 19.11 1.52 1.56
C GLY A 99 17.85 2.15 2.14
N THR A 100 17.24 3.11 1.42
CA THR A 100 15.96 3.71 1.82
C THR A 100 14.82 2.70 1.85
N ILE A 101 14.74 1.79 0.86
CA ILE A 101 13.73 0.72 0.87
C ILE A 101 13.87 -0.14 2.13
N ALA A 102 15.10 -0.59 2.45
CA ALA A 102 15.37 -1.41 3.63
C ALA A 102 14.99 -0.70 4.94
N MET A 103 15.22 0.62 5.04
CA MET A 103 14.82 1.42 6.20
C MET A 103 13.30 1.62 6.32
N LEU A 104 12.57 1.68 5.20
CA LEU A 104 11.10 1.85 5.20
C LEU A 104 10.34 0.56 5.53
N MET A 105 10.89 -0.61 5.19
CA MET A 105 10.26 -1.91 5.44
C MET A 105 9.81 -2.14 6.90
N PRO A 106 10.66 -1.98 7.94
CA PRO A 106 10.23 -2.17 9.32
C PRO A 106 9.16 -1.15 9.75
N GLN A 107 9.21 0.07 9.23
CA GLN A 107 8.21 1.11 9.51
C GLN A 107 6.85 0.73 8.91
N ILE A 108 6.82 0.27 7.66
CA ILE A 108 5.62 -0.21 6.98
C ILE A 108 5.06 -1.45 7.71
N ALA A 109 5.93 -2.39 8.09
CA ALA A 109 5.54 -3.57 8.86
C ALA A 109 4.86 -3.19 10.18
N GLN A 110 5.42 -2.21 10.90
CA GLN A 110 4.87 -1.76 12.18
C GLN A 110 3.47 -1.14 12.04
N LYS A 111 3.23 -0.36 10.97
CA LYS A 111 1.89 0.20 10.68
C LYS A 111 0.84 -0.88 10.45
N PHE A 112 1.24 -2.05 9.97
CA PHE A 112 0.36 -3.22 9.79
C PHE A 112 0.50 -4.29 10.87
N SER A 113 1.09 -3.98 12.03
CA SER A 113 1.34 -4.95 13.11
C SER A 113 0.11 -5.72 13.60
N LYS A 114 -1.09 -5.12 13.50
CA LYS A 114 -2.37 -5.77 13.86
C LYS A 114 -2.98 -6.63 12.74
N VAL A 115 -2.39 -6.63 11.54
CA VAL A 115 -2.90 -7.36 10.39
C VAL A 115 -2.31 -8.77 10.38
N VAL A 116 -3.19 -9.76 10.57
CA VAL A 116 -2.80 -11.16 10.57
C VAL A 116 -2.95 -11.76 9.17
N VAL A 117 -1.87 -12.38 8.71
CA VAL A 117 -1.83 -13.20 7.49
C VAL A 117 -1.30 -14.58 7.89
N SER A 118 -2.17 -15.59 7.77
CA SER A 118 -1.84 -17.00 8.01
C SER A 118 -0.95 -17.56 6.92
N ASP A 119 -0.13 -18.57 7.23
CA ASP A 119 0.75 -19.20 6.25
C ASP A 119 -0.02 -19.86 5.08
N ASN A 120 -1.20 -20.43 5.35
CA ASN A 120 -2.07 -21.06 4.34
C ASN A 120 -3.01 -20.07 3.59
N HIS A 121 -2.58 -18.82 3.41
CA HIS A 121 -3.41 -17.81 2.74
C HIS A 121 -3.62 -18.10 1.25
N ARG A 122 -4.70 -17.56 0.66
CA ARG A 122 -5.00 -17.66 -0.79
C ARG A 122 -4.70 -16.38 -1.59
N LEU A 123 -3.78 -15.55 -1.10
CA LEU A 123 -3.46 -14.24 -1.72
C LEU A 123 -2.61 -14.36 -3.00
N GLY A 124 -1.97 -15.52 -3.24
CA GLY A 124 -1.07 -15.71 -4.39
C GLY A 124 0.16 -14.77 -4.34
N LYS A 125 0.67 -14.39 -5.52
CA LYS A 125 1.77 -13.43 -5.68
C LYS A 125 1.27 -12.15 -6.38
N PRO A 126 0.57 -11.25 -5.66
CA PRO A 126 -0.03 -10.06 -6.26
C PRO A 126 0.99 -9.03 -6.77
N TRP A 127 2.28 -9.21 -6.47
CA TRP A 127 3.38 -8.34 -6.90
C TRP A 127 3.90 -8.61 -8.31
N VAL A 128 3.57 -9.75 -8.92
CA VAL A 128 4.08 -10.11 -10.24
C VAL A 128 3.74 -9.03 -11.27
N GLY A 129 4.75 -8.45 -11.91
CA GLY A 129 4.63 -7.38 -12.90
C GLY A 129 4.34 -5.99 -12.32
N ALA A 130 4.39 -5.83 -11.00
CA ALA A 130 4.12 -4.54 -10.37
C ALA A 130 5.17 -3.48 -10.71
N PHE A 131 6.43 -3.86 -10.91
CA PHE A 131 7.48 -2.92 -11.30
C PHE A 131 7.26 -2.39 -12.72
N GLU A 132 6.90 -3.27 -13.66
CA GLU A 132 6.55 -2.86 -15.03
C GLU A 132 5.33 -1.93 -15.06
N ARG A 133 4.30 -2.28 -14.29
CA ARG A 133 3.12 -1.43 -14.11
C ARG A 133 3.50 -0.06 -13.56
N MET A 134 4.35 -0.02 -12.54
CA MET A 134 4.81 1.22 -11.92
C MET A 134 5.61 2.10 -12.88
N LYS A 135 6.46 1.53 -13.73
CA LYS A 135 7.16 2.27 -14.78
C LYS A 135 6.18 2.90 -15.77
N THR A 136 5.14 2.16 -16.15
CA THR A 136 4.10 2.64 -17.08
C THR A 136 3.28 3.78 -16.46
N GLU A 137 2.90 3.66 -15.19
CA GLU A 137 2.14 4.69 -14.45
C GLU A 137 3.00 5.88 -13.99
N GLY A 138 4.32 5.71 -13.91
CA GLY A 138 5.30 6.72 -13.46
C GLY A 138 5.87 7.62 -14.55
N LEU A 139 5.45 7.45 -15.82
CA LEU A 139 5.85 8.23 -16.98
C LEU A 139 4.90 9.41 -17.31
N LEU A 140 4.13 9.88 -16.31
CA LEU A 140 3.30 11.09 -16.36
C LEU A 140 3.75 12.06 -15.26
#